data_AF-A0A1B8CWR5-F1
#
_entry.id   AF-A0A1B8CWR5-F1
#
_cell.length_a   1.000
_cell.length_b   1.000
_cell.length_c   1.000
_cell.angle_alpha   90.00
_cell.angle_beta   90.00
_cell.angle_gamma   90.00
#
_symmetry.space_group_name_H-M   'P 1'
#
loop_
_entity.id
_entity.type
_entity.pdbx_description
1 polymer ?
#
loop_
_entity_poly.entity_id
_entity_poly.type
_entity_poly.pdbx_seq_one_letter_code
_entity_poly.pdbx_strand_id
1 'polypeptide(L)'
;MTGPNDFIPFAISRAFCGVFGVIPAILGTGYIMDMFFLHHRGKAFAIFEVFIIFAVVGGGTLGGFIAQYGPWSGVFWWTVGPVSAAAILVFAFVEDTTFTRGPNAVQRPPLPKAWFANRIATFFPGVKTQAGTLDKRAAVS
;
A
#
# COMPACT_ATOMS: atom_id res chain seq x y z
N MET A 1 5.75 -27.33 3.81
CA MET A 1 6.98 -26.58 3.50
C MET A 1 8.18 -27.14 4.25
N THR A 2 8.26 -28.47 4.36
CA THR A 2 9.39 -29.19 4.99
C THR A 2 9.77 -30.44 4.19
N GLY A 3 9.14 -30.67 3.03
CA GLY A 3 9.47 -31.78 2.15
C GLY A 3 10.66 -31.46 1.22
N PRO A 4 11.39 -32.48 0.72
CA PRO A 4 12.53 -32.30 -0.19
C PRO A 4 12.22 -31.51 -1.48
N ASN A 5 10.95 -31.48 -1.92
CA ASN A 5 10.48 -30.76 -3.11
C ASN A 5 9.85 -29.38 -2.81
N ASP A 6 9.88 -28.89 -1.57
CA ASP A 6 9.23 -27.62 -1.18
C ASP A 6 10.11 -26.38 -1.43
N PHE A 7 11.29 -26.53 -2.04
CA PHE A 7 12.21 -25.42 -2.31
C PHE A 7 11.67 -24.45 -3.38
N ILE A 8 11.11 -24.98 -4.47
CA ILE A 8 10.53 -24.18 -5.57
C ILE A 8 9.40 -23.26 -5.07
N PRO A 9 8.34 -23.77 -4.38
CA PRO A 9 7.27 -22.90 -3.89
C PRO A 9 7.78 -21.89 -2.86
N PHE A 10 8.77 -22.24 -2.05
CA PHE A 10 9.42 -21.30 -1.15
C PHE A 10 10.14 -20.16 -1.90
N ALA A 11 10.96 -20.49 -2.91
CA ALA A 11 11.67 -19.50 -3.71
C ALA A 11 10.72 -18.57 -4.45
N ILE A 12 9.66 -19.13 -5.05
CA ILE A 12 8.59 -18.35 -5.70
C ILE A 12 7.94 -17.38 -4.71
N SER A 13 7.57 -17.84 -3.50
CA SER A 13 6.96 -16.97 -2.49
C SER A 13 7.86 -15.79 -2.10
N ARG A 14 9.17 -15.98 -2.06
CA ARG A 14 10.15 -14.94 -1.76
C ARG A 14 10.34 -13.97 -2.92
N ALA A 15 10.32 -14.46 -4.16
CA ALA A 15 10.33 -13.62 -5.34
C ALA A 15 9.10 -12.69 -5.37
N PHE A 16 7.90 -13.23 -5.13
CA PHE A 16 6.68 -12.43 -5.00
C PHE A 16 6.77 -11.40 -3.87
N CYS A 17 7.25 -11.81 -2.70
CA CYS A 17 7.46 -10.89 -1.58
C CYS A 17 8.41 -9.74 -1.95
N GLY A 18 9.51 -10.03 -2.67
CA GLY A 18 10.46 -9.01 -3.12
C GLY A 18 9.86 -8.02 -4.11
N VAL A 19 9.07 -8.49 -5.08
CA VAL A 19 8.47 -7.63 -6.12
C VAL A 19 7.39 -6.70 -5.54
N PHE A 20 6.56 -7.20 -4.63
CA PHE A 20 5.41 -6.43 -4.10
C PHE A 20 5.69 -5.75 -2.75
N GLY A 21 6.76 -6.14 -2.04
CA GLY A 21 7.01 -5.72 -0.66
C GLY A 21 7.23 -4.21 -0.47
N VAL A 22 7.71 -3.50 -1.49
CA VAL A 22 8.01 -2.06 -1.39
C VAL A 22 6.81 -1.16 -1.68
N ILE A 23 5.78 -1.69 -2.33
CA ILE A 23 4.61 -0.91 -2.78
C ILE A 23 3.92 -0.16 -1.62
N PRO A 24 3.65 -0.78 -0.45
CA PRO A 24 2.97 -0.08 0.65
C PRO A 24 3.76 1.11 1.19
N ALA A 25 5.10 1.04 1.20
CA ALA A 25 5.95 2.14 1.65
C ALA A 25 5.86 3.33 0.69
N ILE A 26 5.93 3.08 -0.62
CA ILE A 26 5.83 4.13 -1.64
C ILE A 26 4.43 4.76 -1.62
N LEU A 27 3.36 3.96 -1.61
CA LEU A 27 2.00 4.47 -1.60
C LEU A 27 1.68 5.23 -0.31
N GLY A 28 2.12 4.74 0.85
CA GLY A 28 1.92 5.40 2.14
C GLY A 28 2.46 6.83 2.16
N THR A 29 3.65 7.04 1.61
CA THR A 29 4.25 8.39 1.47
C THR A 29 3.49 9.29 0.49
N GLY A 30 2.97 8.73 -0.60
CA GLY A 30 2.10 9.44 -1.55
C GLY A 30 0.81 9.93 -0.91
N TYR A 31 0.14 9.09 -0.11
CA TYR A 31 -1.08 9.48 0.61
C TYR A 31 -0.86 10.65 1.57
N ILE A 32 0.28 10.68 2.25
CA ILE A 32 0.63 11.79 3.15
C ILE A 32 0.80 13.10 2.38
N MET A 33 1.44 13.05 1.21
CA MET A 33 1.63 14.21 0.34
C MET A 33 0.30 14.77 -0.18
N ASP A 34 -0.65 13.90 -0.51
CA ASP A 34 -1.97 14.30 -1.01
C ASP A 34 -2.87 14.87 0.09
N MET A 35 -2.77 14.35 1.32
CA MET A 35 -3.66 14.75 2.42
C MET A 35 -3.20 15.98 3.19
N PHE A 36 -1.89 16.17 3.41
CA PHE A 36 -1.36 17.21 4.30
C PHE A 36 -0.77 18.42 3.56
N PHE A 37 -1.00 19.61 4.12
CA PHE A 37 -0.36 20.84 3.64
C PHE A 37 1.15 20.86 3.90
N LEU A 38 1.87 21.64 3.09
CA LEU A 38 3.34 21.73 3.08
C LEU A 38 3.96 21.95 4.47
N HIS A 39 3.31 22.74 5.32
CA HIS A 39 3.82 23.08 6.65
C HIS A 39 3.72 21.89 7.64
N HIS A 40 2.71 21.02 7.49
CA HIS A 40 2.48 19.91 8.41
C HIS A 40 3.04 18.57 7.90
N ARG A 41 3.42 18.49 6.61
CA ARG A 41 3.93 17.26 5.97
C ARG A 41 5.10 16.64 6.73
N GLY A 42 6.05 17.44 7.21
CA GLY A 42 7.26 16.93 7.88
C GLY A 42 6.94 16.15 9.16
N LYS A 43 5.97 16.64 9.94
CA LYS A 43 5.52 15.93 11.15
C LYS A 43 4.77 14.65 10.80
N ALA A 44 3.92 14.67 9.78
CA ALA A 44 3.19 13.49 9.32
C ALA A 44 4.14 12.40 8.79
N PHE A 45 5.17 12.79 8.02
CA PHE A 45 6.21 11.88 7.56
C PHE A 45 7.00 11.26 8.71
N ALA A 46 7.40 12.06 9.70
CA ALA A 46 8.14 11.55 10.84
C ALA A 46 7.32 10.50 11.62
N ILE A 47 6.02 10.75 11.84
CA ILE A 47 5.14 9.79 12.52
C ILE A 47 5.00 8.49 11.70
N PHE A 48 4.79 8.62 10.38
CA PHE A 48 4.70 7.46 9.50
C PHE A 48 5.98 6.61 9.52
N GLU A 49 7.14 7.26 9.44
CA GLU A 49 8.44 6.58 9.46
C GLU A 49 8.68 5.85 10.79
N VAL A 50 8.29 6.44 11.93
CA VAL A 50 8.37 5.78 13.24
C VAL A 50 7.58 4.48 13.25
N PHE A 51 6.38 4.45 12.65
CA PHE A 51 5.59 3.21 12.54
C PHE A 51 6.23 2.18 11.63
N ILE A 52 6.85 2.59 10.51
CA ILE A 52 7.58 1.68 9.63
C ILE A 52 8.77 1.05 10.35
N ILE A 53 9.57 1.85 11.06
CA ILE A 53 10.71 1.35 11.84
C ILE A 53 10.23 0.38 12.93
N PHE A 54 9.15 0.72 13.64
CA PHE A 54 8.57 -0.16 14.65
C PHE A 54 8.12 -1.49 14.03
N ALA A 55 7.53 -1.47 12.84
CA ALA A 55 7.14 -2.69 12.13
C ALA A 55 8.34 -3.54 11.71
N VAL A 56 9.43 -2.93 11.21
CA VAL A 56 10.65 -3.64 10.80
C VAL A 56 11.34 -4.28 12.01
N VAL A 57 11.52 -3.52 13.10
CA VAL A 57 12.19 -4.01 14.31
C VAL A 57 11.30 -5.02 15.05
N GLY A 58 10.03 -4.68 15.28
CA GLY A 58 9.08 -5.53 15.99
C GLY A 58 8.76 -6.82 15.23
N GLY A 59 8.52 -6.72 13.92
CA GLY A 59 8.26 -7.87 13.07
C GLY A 59 9.43 -8.84 13.01
N GLY A 60 10.66 -8.32 12.86
CA GLY A 60 11.88 -9.12 12.86
C GLY A 60 12.16 -9.78 14.21
N THR A 61 11.96 -9.05 15.32
CA THR A 61 12.18 -9.57 16.68
C THR A 61 11.21 -10.71 16.99
N LEU A 62 9.92 -10.53 16.71
CA LEU A 62 8.90 -11.57 16.94
C LEU A 62 9.09 -12.77 16.00
N GLY A 63 9.45 -12.53 14.73
CA GLY A 63 9.77 -13.59 13.78
C GLY A 63 10.99 -14.42 14.20
N GLY A 64 12.03 -13.78 14.76
CA GLY A 64 13.22 -14.45 15.30
C GLY A 64 12.91 -15.30 16.53
N PHE A 65 12.06 -14.80 17.44
CA PHE A 65 11.60 -15.58 18.60
C PHE A 65 10.84 -16.83 18.15
N ILE A 66 9.92 -16.71 17.19
CA ILE A 66 9.17 -17.85 16.64
C ILE A 66 10.10 -18.86 15.96
N ALA A 67 11.14 -18.40 15.27
CA ALA A 67 12.13 -19.26 14.64
C ALA A 67 12.97 -20.08 15.64
N GLN A 68 13.21 -19.52 16.83
CA GLN A 68 14.03 -20.16 17.86
C GLN A 68 13.27 -21.23 18.65
N TYR A 69 11.99 -21.02 18.94
CA TYR A 69 11.18 -21.90 19.79
C TYR A 69 10.20 -22.79 19.03
N GLY A 70 10.09 -22.63 17.70
CA GLY A 70 9.10 -23.33 16.88
C GLY A 70 9.61 -23.76 15.51
N PRO A 71 8.78 -24.51 14.75
CA PRO A 71 9.12 -24.89 13.39
C PRO A 71 9.19 -23.66 12.48
N TRP A 72 10.12 -23.66 11.53
CA TRP A 72 10.35 -22.57 10.57
C TRP A 72 9.09 -22.14 9.80
N SER A 73 8.15 -23.06 9.56
CA SER A 73 6.86 -22.75 8.94
C SER A 73 6.02 -21.74 9.73
N GLY A 74 6.20 -21.65 11.05
CA GLY A 74 5.51 -20.67 11.90
C GLY A 74 5.90 -19.23 11.56
N VAL A 75 7.15 -18.99 11.18
CA VAL A 75 7.65 -17.65 10.79
C VAL A 75 7.00 -17.18 9.50
N PHE A 76 6.75 -18.11 8.57
CA PHE A 76 6.05 -17.81 7.31
C PHE A 76 4.62 -17.34 7.58
N TRP A 77 3.85 -18.09 8.38
CA TRP A 77 2.48 -17.71 8.72
C TRP A 77 2.40 -16.44 9.58
N TRP A 78 3.37 -16.23 10.46
CA TRP A 78 3.52 -14.99 11.21
C TRP A 78 3.73 -13.77 10.29
N THR A 79 4.36 -13.95 9.12
CA THR A 79 4.53 -12.86 8.14
C THR A 79 3.26 -12.67 7.31
N VAL A 80 2.63 -13.76 6.87
CA VAL A 80 1.43 -13.73 6.03
C VAL A 80 0.22 -13.13 6.76
N GLY A 81 0.06 -13.41 8.06
CA GLY A 81 -1.07 -12.92 8.86
C GLY A 81 -1.19 -11.39 8.89
N PRO A 82 -0.20 -10.66 9.42
CA PRO A 82 -0.21 -9.19 9.45
C PRO A 82 -0.27 -8.56 8.05
N VAL A 83 0.40 -9.14 7.05
CA VAL A 83 0.38 -8.61 5.67
C VAL A 83 -1.00 -8.76 5.04
N SER A 84 -1.65 -9.92 5.21
CA SER A 84 -3.02 -10.14 4.71
C SER A 84 -4.04 -9.28 5.46
N ALA A 85 -3.91 -9.12 6.77
CA ALA A 85 -4.73 -8.21 7.55
C ALA A 85 -4.57 -6.76 7.07
N ALA A 86 -3.33 -6.31 6.83
CA ALA A 86 -3.07 -4.98 6.29
C ALA A 86 -3.68 -4.80 4.89
N ALA A 87 -3.60 -5.81 4.01
CA ALA A 87 -4.24 -5.76 2.69
C ALA A 87 -5.77 -5.62 2.79
N ILE A 88 -6.41 -6.34 3.72
CA ILE A 88 -7.85 -6.22 3.98
C ILE A 88 -8.20 -4.83 4.52
N LEU A 89 -7.41 -4.31 5.46
CA LEU A 89 -7.61 -2.98 6.02
C LEU A 89 -7.46 -1.90 4.95
N VAL A 90 -6.45 -2.01 4.07
CA VAL A 90 -6.29 -1.11 2.93
C VAL A 90 -7.52 -1.16 2.03
N PHE A 91 -7.99 -2.36 1.67
CA PHE A 91 -9.18 -2.51 0.85
C PHE A 91 -10.45 -1.92 1.50
N ALA A 92 -10.59 -2.04 2.82
CA ALA A 92 -11.76 -1.56 3.54
C ALA A 92 -11.75 -0.04 3.79
N PHE A 93 -10.60 0.52 4.21
CA PHE A 93 -10.49 1.88 4.76
C PHE A 93 -9.84 2.88 3.82
N VAL A 94 -9.01 2.46 2.86
CA VAL A 94 -8.38 3.43 1.95
C VAL A 94 -9.40 3.89 0.91
N GLU A 95 -9.56 5.20 0.84
CA GLU A 95 -10.42 5.90 -0.13
C GLU A 95 -9.56 6.72 -1.09
N ASP A 96 -10.14 7.14 -2.22
CA ASP A 96 -9.44 7.97 -3.21
C ASP A 96 -9.02 9.32 -2.60
N THR A 97 -7.71 9.52 -2.41
CA THR A 97 -7.14 10.72 -1.80
C THR A 97 -6.72 11.79 -2.80
N THR A 98 -6.83 11.54 -4.11
CA THR A 98 -6.26 12.42 -5.14
C THR A 98 -7.15 13.64 -5.40
N PHE A 99 -7.42 14.46 -4.38
CA PHE A 99 -8.23 15.68 -4.53
C PHE A 99 -7.40 16.82 -5.13
N THR A 100 -7.80 17.34 -6.30
CA THR A 100 -7.10 18.44 -6.99
C THR A 100 -7.48 19.80 -6.38
N ARG A 101 -6.58 20.45 -5.64
CA ARG A 101 -6.83 21.74 -4.92
C ARG A 101 -6.54 23.00 -5.77
N GLY A 102 -6.78 22.98 -7.08
CA GLY A 102 -6.47 24.10 -7.98
C GLY A 102 -7.72 24.89 -8.43
N PRO A 103 -7.63 26.20 -8.69
CA PRO A 103 -8.74 26.98 -9.26
C PRO A 103 -9.15 26.50 -10.67
N ASN A 104 -8.28 25.76 -11.37
CA ASN A 104 -8.54 25.08 -12.66
C ASN A 104 -8.56 23.54 -12.49
N ALA A 105 -9.00 23.03 -11.34
CA ALA A 105 -9.07 21.59 -11.10
C ALA A 105 -10.08 20.92 -12.04
N VAL A 106 -9.60 19.99 -12.87
CA VAL A 106 -10.46 19.16 -13.73
C VAL A 106 -11.44 18.39 -12.85
N GLN A 107 -12.72 18.72 -12.97
CA GLN A 107 -13.78 18.16 -12.13
C GLN A 107 -14.05 16.71 -12.52
N ARG A 108 -13.87 15.80 -11.56
CA ARG A 108 -13.95 14.35 -11.78
C ARG A 108 -15.39 13.90 -12.06
N PRO A 109 -15.59 12.83 -12.86
CA PRO A 109 -16.87 12.16 -12.92
C PRO A 109 -17.25 11.63 -11.53
N PRO A 110 -18.52 11.72 -11.10
CA PRO A 110 -18.93 11.28 -9.77
C PRO A 110 -18.65 9.79 -9.59
N LEU A 111 -17.91 9.44 -8.54
CA LEU A 111 -17.73 8.05 -8.11
C LEU A 111 -19.10 7.42 -7.80
N PRO A 112 -19.34 6.14 -8.15
CA PRO A 112 -20.60 5.44 -7.83
C PRO A 112 -20.98 5.60 -6.34
N LYS A 113 -22.25 5.68 -5.95
CA LYS A 113 -22.59 5.78 -4.51
C LYS A 113 -22.48 4.44 -3.76
N ALA A 114 -22.36 3.33 -4.48
CA ALA A 114 -22.29 1.99 -3.89
C ALA A 114 -20.88 1.69 -3.35
N TRP A 115 -20.82 1.29 -2.07
CA TRP A 115 -19.57 1.04 -1.33
C TRP A 115 -18.60 0.11 -2.07
N PHE A 116 -19.10 -1.04 -2.56
CA PHE A 116 -18.26 -2.03 -3.26
C PHE A 116 -17.84 -1.58 -4.66
N ALA A 117 -18.71 -0.87 -5.38
CA ALA A 117 -18.40 -0.31 -6.70
C ALA A 117 -17.33 0.78 -6.62
N ASN A 118 -17.30 1.55 -5.52
CA ASN A 118 -16.22 2.49 -5.24
C ASN A 118 -14.91 1.81 -4.97
N ARG A 119 -14.87 0.78 -4.12
CA ARG A 119 -13.63 0.06 -3.84
C ARG A 119 -13.06 -0.58 -5.11
N ILE A 120 -13.89 -1.23 -5.94
CA ILE A 120 -13.43 -1.77 -7.22
C ILE A 120 -12.95 -0.67 -8.17
N ALA A 121 -13.68 0.44 -8.29
CA ALA A 121 -13.29 1.56 -9.14
C ALA A 121 -12.02 2.29 -8.67
N THR A 122 -11.71 2.24 -7.37
CA THR A 122 -10.50 2.80 -6.76
C THR A 122 -9.29 1.89 -6.95
N PHE A 123 -9.44 0.57 -6.81
CA PHE A 123 -8.31 -0.38 -6.85
C PHE A 123 -8.01 -0.98 -8.24
N PHE A 124 -8.99 -1.09 -9.14
CA PHE A 124 -8.75 -1.55 -10.51
C PHE A 124 -8.44 -0.36 -11.44
N PRO A 125 -7.46 -0.50 -12.35
CA PRO A 125 -7.03 0.60 -13.22
C PRO A 125 -8.18 1.02 -14.15
N GLY A 126 -8.79 2.15 -13.83
CA GLY A 126 -9.72 2.85 -14.69
C GLY A 126 -9.31 4.31 -14.76
N VAL A 127 -9.34 4.90 -15.95
CA VAL A 127 -9.15 6.33 -16.24
C VAL A 127 -10.15 7.26 -15.51
N LYS A 128 -10.97 6.73 -14.61
CA LYS A 128 -12.03 7.43 -13.89
C LYS A 128 -11.55 8.11 -12.59
N THR A 129 -10.40 7.72 -12.05
CA THR A 129 -9.81 8.28 -10.80
C THR A 129 -8.63 9.21 -11.04
N GLN A 130 -8.11 9.27 -12.27
CA GLN A 130 -7.04 10.20 -12.65
C GLN A 130 -7.67 11.55 -13.06
N ALA A 131 -7.25 12.66 -12.45
CA ALA A 131 -7.53 13.97 -12.99
C ALA A 131 -6.88 14.03 -14.38
N GLY A 132 -7.71 14.11 -15.43
CA GLY A 132 -7.28 13.91 -16.81
C GLY A 132 -6.01 14.68 -17.16
N THR A 133 -4.95 13.97 -17.52
CA THR A 133 -3.72 14.56 -18.07
C THR A 133 -3.90 14.99 -19.54
N LEU A 134 -5.11 14.93 -20.08
CA LEU A 134 -5.44 15.25 -21.46
C LEU A 134 -5.82 16.73 -21.64
N ASP A 135 -4.94 17.66 -21.28
CA ASP A 135 -4.97 18.99 -21.95
C ASP A 135 -3.69 19.83 -21.87
N LYS A 136 -2.55 19.27 -21.44
CA LYS A 136 -1.28 20.03 -21.47
C LYS A 136 -0.66 20.14 -22.88
N ARG A 137 -1.32 19.63 -23.93
CA ARG A 137 -0.87 19.75 -25.32
C ARG A 137 -1.64 20.76 -26.17
N ALA A 138 -2.73 21.36 -25.67
CA ALA A 138 -3.49 22.37 -26.43
C ALA A 138 -3.12 23.82 -26.10
N ALA A 139 -2.34 24.06 -25.04
CA ALA A 139 -1.96 25.42 -24.61
C ALA A 139 -0.58 25.89 -25.13
N VAL A 140 0.02 25.16 -26.07
CA VAL A 140 1.27 25.53 -26.75
C VAL A 140 1.03 25.47 -28.27
N SER A 141 0.26 26.42 -28.78
CA SER A 141 0.21 26.81 -30.19
C SER A 141 -0.22 28.25 -30.30
#